data_AF-A0A0I9SIW5-F1
#
_entry.id   AF-A0A0I9SIW5-F1
#
_cell.length_a   1.000
_cell.length_b   1.000
_cell.length_c   1.000
_cell.angle_alpha   90.00
_cell.angle_beta   90.00
_cell.angle_gamma   90.00
#
_symmetry.space_group_name_H-M   'P 1'
#
loop_
_entity.id
_entity.type
_entity.pdbx_description
1 polymer ?
#
loop_
_entity_poly.entity_id
_entity_poly.type
_entity_poly.pdbx_seq_one_letter_code
_entity_poly.pdbx_strand_id
1 'polypeptide(L)'
;MRKKNLTLAEGLELYREKVSILKKGYTQESYRIAHILRAPIATKTMREISSPDIADYRDDRLKQLNQRTGKSISPATVRLEMSLLSNVFDIGRIE
;
A
#
# COMPACT_ATOMS: atom_id res chain seq x y z
N MET A 1 4.28 -26.34 1.48
CA MET A 1 3.37 -25.17 1.60
C MET A 1 3.40 -24.42 0.27
N ARG A 2 2.31 -24.43 -0.52
CA ARG A 2 2.27 -23.74 -1.82
C ARG A 2 2.42 -22.25 -1.54
N LYS A 3 3.62 -21.76 -1.79
CA LYS A 3 4.00 -20.35 -1.72
C LYS A 3 3.20 -19.60 -2.80
N LYS A 4 1.94 -19.22 -2.52
CA LYS A 4 1.08 -18.46 -3.45
C LYS A 4 1.89 -17.26 -3.98
N ASN A 5 1.91 -17.10 -5.30
CA ASN A 5 2.43 -15.91 -5.96
C ASN A 5 1.34 -14.87 -5.88
N LEU A 6 1.26 -14.19 -4.73
CA LEU A 6 0.29 -13.14 -4.47
C LEU A 6 0.86 -11.83 -5.00
N THR A 7 0.08 -11.12 -5.81
CA THR A 7 0.38 -9.74 -6.18
C THR A 7 0.16 -8.81 -4.99
N LEU A 8 0.80 -7.64 -4.99
CA LEU A 8 0.54 -6.64 -3.95
C LEU A 8 -0.93 -6.22 -3.94
N ALA A 9 -1.59 -6.16 -5.11
CA ALA A 9 -3.01 -5.87 -5.20
C ALA A 9 -3.86 -6.87 -4.41
N GLU A 10 -3.67 -8.16 -4.65
CA GLU A 10 -4.38 -9.21 -3.92
C GLU A 10 -4.06 -9.20 -2.42
N GLY A 11 -2.79 -8.94 -2.06
CA GLY A 11 -2.37 -8.79 -0.66
C GLY A 11 -3.05 -7.64 0.07
N LEU A 12 -3.18 -6.49 -0.60
CA LEU A 12 -3.86 -5.32 -0.06
C LEU A 12 -5.37 -5.55 0.10
N GLU A 13 -6.00 -6.22 -0.86
CA GLU A 13 -7.42 -6.59 -0.79
C GLU A 13 -7.68 -7.55 0.38
N LEU A 14 -6.88 -8.62 0.50
CA LEU A 14 -6.97 -9.56 1.63
C LEU A 14 -6.73 -8.85 2.97
N TYR A 15 -5.74 -7.95 3.04
CA TYR A 15 -5.48 -7.16 4.22
C TYR A 15 -6.67 -6.25 4.56
N ARG A 16 -7.31 -5.63 3.55
CA ARG A 16 -8.50 -4.79 3.75
C ARG A 16 -9.63 -5.60 4.39
N GLU A 17 -9.92 -6.77 3.84
CA GLU A 17 -11.04 -7.63 4.23
C GLU A 17 -10.83 -8.31 5.58
N LYS A 18 -9.59 -8.69 5.93
CA LYS A 18 -9.31 -9.46 7.15
C LYS A 18 -8.78 -8.62 8.31
N VAL A 19 -7.97 -7.60 8.02
CA VAL A 19 -7.21 -6.85 9.02
C VAL A 19 -7.76 -5.44 9.17
N SER A 20 -7.88 -4.69 8.07
CA SER A 20 -8.28 -3.29 8.12
C SER A 20 -9.70 -3.12 8.66
N ILE A 21 -10.63 -4.01 8.29
CA ILE A 21 -12.04 -3.97 8.74
C ILE A 21 -12.21 -3.93 10.27
N LEU A 22 -11.24 -4.47 11.01
CA LEU A 22 -11.26 -4.54 12.47
C LEU A 22 -10.66 -3.30 13.14
N LYS A 23 -10.07 -2.38 12.37
CA LYS A 23 -9.38 -1.20 12.91
C LYS A 23 -10.29 0.01 12.93
N LYS A 24 -10.14 0.85 13.97
CA LYS A 24 -10.76 2.18 14.04
C LYS A 24 -10.43 3.06 12.83
N GLY A 25 -9.27 2.85 12.20
CA GLY A 25 -8.81 3.56 11.01
C GLY A 25 -9.20 2.96 9.66
N TYR A 26 -10.16 2.00 9.63
CA TYR A 26 -10.57 1.26 8.43
C TYR A 26 -10.82 2.17 7.23
N THR A 27 -11.60 3.24 7.40
CA THR A 27 -11.96 4.14 6.31
C THR A 27 -10.72 4.80 5.70
N GLN A 28 -9.81 5.31 6.53
CA GLN A 28 -8.60 5.97 6.03
C GLN A 28 -7.62 4.97 5.41
N GLU A 29 -7.47 3.78 5.98
CA GLU A 29 -6.68 2.71 5.37
C GLU A 29 -7.27 2.29 4.02
N SER A 30 -8.59 2.14 3.91
CA SER A 30 -9.27 1.77 2.66
C SER A 30 -9.04 2.78 1.54
N TYR A 31 -9.04 4.09 1.85
CA TYR A 31 -8.67 5.12 0.88
C TYR A 31 -7.21 5.01 0.42
N ARG A 32 -6.29 4.69 1.32
CA ARG A 32 -4.87 4.47 0.98
C ARG A 32 -4.70 3.23 0.12
N ILE A 33 -5.36 2.13 0.48
CA ILE A 33 -5.39 0.88 -0.28
C ILE A 33 -5.90 1.15 -1.70
N ALA A 34 -7.04 1.83 -1.84
CA ALA A 34 -7.61 2.17 -3.13
C ALA A 34 -6.68 3.03 -4.00
N HIS A 35 -5.83 3.85 -3.39
CA HIS A 35 -4.81 4.60 -4.13
C HIS A 35 -3.65 3.71 -4.56
N ILE A 36 -3.08 2.92 -3.64
CA ILE A 36 -1.97 2.00 -3.93
C ILE A 36 -2.35 1.02 -5.03
N LEU A 37 -3.60 0.51 -5.03
CA LEU A 37 -4.11 -0.42 -6.05
C LEU A 37 -4.06 0.14 -7.48
N ARG A 38 -4.01 1.46 -7.65
CA ARG A 38 -3.89 2.12 -8.96
C ARG A 38 -2.44 2.37 -9.37
N ALA A 39 -1.49 2.15 -8.46
CA ALA A 39 -0.08 2.34 -8.74
C ALA A 39 0.53 1.11 -9.43
N PRO A 40 1.55 1.28 -10.30
CA PRO A 40 2.18 0.15 -11.00
C PRO A 40 2.69 -0.95 -10.07
N ILE A 41 3.19 -0.57 -8.88
CA ILE A 41 3.69 -1.52 -7.86
C ILE A 41 2.64 -2.55 -7.42
N ALA A 42 1.34 -2.24 -7.53
CA ALA A 42 0.27 -3.17 -7.13
C ALA A 42 0.23 -4.45 -7.98
N THR A 43 0.72 -4.38 -9.22
CA THR A 43 0.73 -5.53 -10.16
C THR A 43 1.91 -6.47 -9.93
N LYS A 44 2.93 -6.05 -9.17
CA LYS A 44 4.11 -6.87 -8.86
C LYS A 44 3.76 -7.97 -7.86
N THR A 45 4.40 -9.14 -8.01
CA THR A 45 4.33 -10.19 -7.00
C THR A 45 4.97 -9.69 -5.70
N MET A 46 4.34 -9.91 -4.55
CA MET A 46 4.84 -9.42 -3.26
C MET A 46 6.26 -9.89 -2.93
N ARG A 47 6.68 -11.06 -3.43
CA ARG A 47 8.04 -11.58 -3.23
C ARG A 47 9.11 -10.91 -4.10
N GLU A 48 8.69 -10.29 -5.19
CA GLU A 48 9.57 -9.59 -6.13
C GLU A 48 9.71 -8.12 -5.77
N ILE A 49 8.86 -7.61 -4.86
CA ILE A 49 8.93 -6.23 -4.38
C ILE A 49 10.13 -6.09 -3.45
N SER A 50 11.02 -5.19 -3.85
CA SER A 50 12.26 -4.86 -3.16
C SER A 50 12.20 -3.46 -2.55
N SER A 51 13.18 -3.09 -1.72
CA SER A 51 13.25 -1.75 -1.13
C SER A 51 13.30 -0.62 -2.17
N PRO A 52 14.04 -0.74 -3.30
CA PRO A 52 13.97 0.22 -4.40
C PRO A 52 12.56 0.44 -4.95
N ASP A 53 11.75 -0.62 -5.14
CA ASP A 53 10.38 -0.48 -5.64
C ASP A 53 9.50 0.38 -4.73
N ILE A 54 9.67 0.22 -3.41
CA ILE A 54 8.96 1.01 -2.40
C ILE A 54 9.45 2.47 -2.39
N ALA A 55 10.76 2.69 -2.58
CA ALA A 55 11.34 4.03 -2.68
C ALA A 55 10.83 4.77 -3.91
N ASP A 56 10.77 4.11 -5.07
CA ASP A 56 10.23 4.67 -6.31
C ASP A 56 8.76 5.05 -6.13
N TYR A 57 7.94 4.15 -5.56
CA TYR A 57 6.54 4.46 -5.27
C TYR A 57 6.39 5.67 -4.33
N ARG A 58 7.21 5.75 -3.27
CA ARG A 58 7.23 6.89 -2.33
C ARG A 58 7.54 8.20 -3.06
N ASP A 59 8.58 8.20 -3.89
CA ASP A 59 9.07 9.40 -4.56
C ASP A 59 8.10 9.87 -5.63
N ASP A 60 7.48 8.95 -6.36
CA ASP A 60 6.39 9.26 -7.28
C ASP A 60 5.17 9.82 -6.56
N ARG A 61 4.83 9.26 -5.39
CA ARG A 61 3.71 9.75 -4.59
C ARG A 61 3.92 11.17 -4.09
N LEU A 62 5.13 11.52 -3.67
CA LEU A 62 5.50 12.87 -3.22
C LEU A 62 5.40 13.91 -4.34
N LYS A 63 5.59 13.50 -5.60
CA LYS A 63 5.46 14.38 -6.78
C LYS A 63 4.00 14.60 -7.20
N GLN A 64 3.08 13.73 -6.79
CA GLN A 64 1.67 13.85 -7.16
C GLN A 64 1.01 15.06 -6.49
N LEU A 65 -0.01 15.60 -7.18
CA LEU A 65 -0.85 16.68 -6.64
C LEU A 65 -2.11 16.11 -6.00
N ASN A 66 -2.51 16.70 -4.88
CA ASN A 66 -3.81 16.50 -4.29
C ASN A 66 -4.88 17.14 -5.17
N GLN A 67 -5.78 16.34 -5.72
CA GLN A 67 -6.82 16.80 -6.64
C GLN A 67 -7.74 17.87 -6.06
N ARG A 68 -7.93 17.91 -4.73
CA ARG A 68 -8.82 18.88 -4.07
C ARG A 68 -8.13 20.21 -3.81
N THR A 69 -6.83 20.21 -3.50
CA THR A 69 -6.11 21.42 -3.08
C THR A 69 -5.13 21.95 -4.11
N GLY A 70 -4.84 21.18 -5.17
CA GLY A 70 -3.83 21.50 -6.18
C GLY A 70 -2.38 21.49 -5.65
N LYS A 71 -2.17 21.16 -4.38
CA LYS A 71 -0.84 21.11 -3.75
C LYS A 71 -0.24 19.73 -3.84
N SER A 72 1.09 19.63 -3.82
CA SER A 72 1.78 18.33 -3.70
C SER A 72 1.29 17.54 -2.47
N ILE A 73 1.26 16.21 -2.60
CA ILE A 73 0.90 15.33 -1.50
C ILE A 73 1.89 15.54 -0.35
N SER A 74 1.36 15.69 0.87
CA SER A 74 2.20 15.95 2.03
C SER A 74 3.04 14.73 2.40
N PRO A 75 4.28 14.92 2.90
CA PRO A 75 5.12 13.82 3.38
C PRO A 75 4.45 12.96 4.45
N ALA A 76 3.63 13.58 5.31
CA ALA A 76 2.85 12.87 6.32
C ALA A 76 1.85 11.87 5.71
N THR A 77 1.22 12.22 4.58
CA THR A 77 0.30 11.31 3.87
C THR A 77 1.05 10.11 3.33
N VAL A 78 2.18 10.35 2.65
CA VAL A 78 3.02 9.27 2.09
C VAL A 78 3.58 8.38 3.20
N ARG A 79 3.99 8.95 4.34
CA ARG A 79 4.46 8.17 5.50
C ARG A 79 3.40 7.19 6.02
N LEU A 80 2.13 7.58 6.00
CA LEU A 80 1.03 6.71 6.42
C LEU A 80 0.77 5.59 5.39
N GLU A 81 0.94 5.86 4.10
CA GLU A 81 0.91 4.83 3.05
C GLU A 81 2.10 3.85 3.22
N MET A 82 3.30 4.34 3.54
CA MET A 82 4.47 3.48 3.79
C MET A 82 4.28 2.60 5.03
N SER A 83 3.69 3.15 6.09
CA SER A 83 3.36 2.39 7.31
C SER A 83 2.33 1.29 7.04
N LEU A 84 1.32 1.58 6.21
CA LEU A 84 0.34 0.59 5.76
C LEU A 84 1.02 -0.54 4.98
N LEU A 85 1.87 -0.21 4.00
CA LEU A 85 2.62 -1.21 3.23
C LEU A 85 3.49 -2.09 4.13
N SER A 86 4.22 -1.49 5.09
CA SER A 86 5.00 -2.25 6.07
C SER A 86 4.13 -3.28 6.79
N ASN A 87 2.98 -2.87 7.30
CA ASN A 87 2.07 -3.76 8.02
C ASN A 87 1.53 -4.90 7.12
N VAL A 88 1.20 -4.59 5.86
CA VAL A 88 0.77 -5.59 4.87
C VAL A 88 1.87 -6.64 4.65
N PHE A 89 3.12 -6.21 4.46
CA PHE A 89 4.25 -7.13 4.29
C PHE A 89 4.63 -7.89 5.56
N ASP A 90 4.46 -7.30 6.74
CA ASP A 90 4.73 -7.97 8.01
C ASP A 90 3.70 -9.06 8.31
N ILE A 91 2.40 -8.79 8.10
CA ILE A 91 1.34 -9.80 8.23
C ILE A 91 1.48 -10.88 7.15
N GLY A 92 1.77 -10.49 5.91
CA GLY A 92 1.98 -11.43 4.81
C GLY A 92 3.20 -12.34 4.95
N ARG A 93 4.11 -12.07 5.90
CA ARG A 93 5.20 -12.99 6.28
C ARG A 93 4.79 -14.03 7.34
N ILE A 94 3.73 -13.76 8.10
CA ILE A 94 3.28 -14.59 9.23
C ILE A 94 2.31 -15.69 8.77
N GLU A 95 1.52 -15.46 7.70
CA GLU A 95 0.62 -16.45 7.07
C GLU A 95 1.30 -17.31 5.98
#